data_AF-A0A0F2RQP8-F1
#
_entry.id   AF-A0A0F2RQP8-F1
#
_cell.length_a   1.000
_cell.length_b   1.000
_cell.length_c   1.000
_cell.angle_alpha   90.00
_cell.angle_beta   90.00
_cell.angle_gamma   90.00
#
_symmetry.space_group_name_H-M   'P 1'
#
loop_
_entity.id
_entity.type
_entity.pdbx_description
1 polymer ?
#
loop_
_entity_poly.entity_id
_entity_poly.type
_entity_poly.pdbx_seq_one_letter_code
_entity_poly.pdbx_strand_id
1 'polypeptide(L)'
;MTRLSPGAVIGILGGGQLGRMLAGAASQLGFDVHVFCPEAGSPAARVAMKHWQADYGDDEALTAFAEACDVITLEFENIPVSAVEAIAATGIPLHPGAKSLAISQDRADEKAFLRGIGIATADYREINAEADIGPALAALGGKGVLKTRRDGYDGKGQAWLNGPADIAAGWDSVGQAPSVLEAAIAFDCEISVIVARSSTGETASWAPPRNIHKDGILARSTVPSGVGQAVEAEARRQAVALVDALGHVGVLALEFFVMADGRLIANEFAPRVHNSGHWTPEACQTGQFEQHIRSIAGWKLGDTHRLFDAEMTNLIGEAGLIDPAMLAPNETLTLYGKREARPGRKMGHVTTRLGPRKD
;
A
#
# COMPACT_ATOMS: atom_id res chain seq x y z
N MET A 1 -9.38 17.76 -14.38
CA MET A 1 -9.99 16.45 -14.69
C MET A 1 -11.50 16.61 -14.67
N THR A 2 -12.21 15.98 -15.59
CA THR A 2 -13.67 16.02 -15.62
C THR A 2 -14.24 15.11 -14.54
N ARG A 3 -15.21 15.60 -13.78
CA ARG A 3 -15.94 14.80 -12.79
C ARG A 3 -16.72 13.69 -13.51
N LEU A 4 -16.46 12.43 -13.17
CA LEU A 4 -17.20 11.31 -13.75
C LEU A 4 -18.62 11.23 -13.18
N SER A 5 -19.56 10.78 -14.00
CA SER A 5 -20.95 10.51 -13.56
C SER A 5 -21.11 9.03 -13.21
N PRO A 6 -22.07 8.65 -12.34
CA PRO A 6 -22.47 7.26 -12.20
C PRO A 6 -22.79 6.65 -13.57
N GLY A 7 -22.42 5.39 -13.78
CA GLY A 7 -22.44 4.69 -15.07
C GLY A 7 -21.13 4.79 -15.87
N ALA A 8 -20.20 5.66 -15.47
CA ALA A 8 -18.85 5.65 -16.04
C ALA A 8 -18.08 4.36 -15.65
N VAL A 9 -17.09 4.02 -16.46
CA VAL A 9 -16.28 2.81 -16.31
C VAL A 9 -14.94 3.12 -15.66
N ILE A 10 -14.66 2.45 -14.54
CA ILE A 10 -13.36 2.49 -13.86
C ILE A 10 -12.58 1.22 -14.22
N GLY A 11 -11.43 1.40 -14.86
CA GLY A 11 -10.45 0.34 -15.09
C GLY A 11 -9.56 0.11 -13.86
N ILE A 12 -9.30 -1.14 -13.51
CA ILE A 12 -8.36 -1.53 -12.47
C ILE A 12 -7.31 -2.48 -13.07
N LEU A 13 -6.05 -2.07 -13.05
CA LEU A 13 -4.91 -2.94 -13.34
C LEU A 13 -4.54 -3.74 -12.09
N GLY A 14 -4.73 -5.05 -12.15
CA GLY A 14 -4.51 -5.96 -11.03
C GLY A 14 -5.78 -6.66 -10.54
N GLY A 15 -5.67 -7.97 -10.33
CA GLY A 15 -6.78 -8.88 -10.04
C GLY A 15 -6.94 -9.30 -8.58
N GLY A 16 -6.09 -8.83 -7.67
CA GLY A 16 -6.00 -9.24 -6.29
C GLY A 16 -7.08 -8.67 -5.36
N GLN A 17 -6.82 -8.76 -4.04
CA GLN A 17 -7.80 -8.37 -3.03
C GLN A 17 -8.04 -6.87 -2.95
N LEU A 18 -7.05 -6.04 -3.24
CA LEU A 18 -7.22 -4.59 -3.17
C LEU A 18 -8.09 -4.15 -4.36
N GLY A 19 -7.89 -4.76 -5.52
CA GLY A 19 -8.71 -4.53 -6.71
C GLY A 19 -10.14 -4.97 -6.48
N ARG A 20 -10.35 -6.09 -5.77
CA ARG A 20 -11.69 -6.56 -5.36
C ARG A 20 -12.41 -5.55 -4.47
N MET A 21 -11.71 -4.97 -3.50
CA MET A 21 -12.31 -4.00 -2.57
C MET A 21 -12.56 -2.65 -3.25
N LEU A 22 -11.67 -2.21 -4.14
CA LEU A 22 -11.89 -1.05 -5.01
C LEU A 22 -13.10 -1.25 -5.93
N ALA A 23 -13.21 -2.41 -6.57
CA ALA A 23 -14.34 -2.76 -7.43
C ALA A 23 -15.67 -2.75 -6.66
N GLY A 24 -15.68 -3.30 -5.44
CA GLY A 24 -16.85 -3.27 -4.56
C GLY A 24 -17.26 -1.84 -4.20
N ALA A 25 -16.31 -0.99 -3.83
CA ALA A 25 -16.57 0.42 -3.51
C ALA A 25 -17.05 1.21 -4.75
N ALA A 26 -16.46 0.97 -5.91
CA ALA A 26 -16.87 1.60 -7.17
C ALA A 26 -18.29 1.22 -7.57
N SER A 27 -18.64 -0.06 -7.45
CA SER A 27 -19.98 -0.56 -7.73
C SER A 27 -21.03 0.04 -6.78
N GLN A 28 -20.72 0.21 -5.50
CA GLN A 28 -21.61 0.89 -4.54
C GLN A 28 -21.89 2.35 -4.91
N LEU A 29 -20.93 3.03 -5.55
CA LEU A 29 -21.08 4.40 -6.04
C LEU A 29 -21.74 4.49 -7.43
N GLY A 30 -22.10 3.35 -8.03
CA GLY A 30 -22.77 3.27 -9.32
C GLY A 30 -21.84 3.34 -10.53
N PHE A 31 -20.55 2.99 -10.37
CA PHE A 31 -19.62 2.84 -11.50
C PHE A 31 -19.57 1.40 -11.99
N ASP A 32 -19.39 1.24 -13.29
CA ASP A 32 -18.99 -0.05 -13.87
C ASP A 32 -17.49 -0.25 -13.68
N VAL A 33 -17.07 -1.51 -13.54
CA VAL A 33 -15.67 -1.84 -13.25
C VAL A 33 -15.14 -2.84 -14.26
N HIS A 34 -14.05 -2.47 -14.91
CA HIS A 34 -13.24 -3.37 -15.73
C HIS A 34 -11.97 -3.74 -14.97
N VAL A 35 -11.62 -5.03 -14.94
CA VAL A 35 -10.37 -5.51 -14.33
C VAL A 35 -9.48 -6.08 -15.43
N PHE A 36 -8.21 -5.70 -15.42
CA PHE A 36 -7.18 -6.27 -16.30
C PHE A 36 -6.16 -7.04 -15.47
N CYS A 37 -6.06 -8.34 -15.71
CA CYS A 37 -5.05 -9.21 -15.10
C CYS A 37 -4.93 -10.55 -15.85
N PRO A 38 -3.76 -11.21 -15.83
CA PRO A 38 -3.55 -12.49 -16.53
C PRO A 38 -4.32 -13.65 -15.88
N GLU A 39 -4.55 -13.61 -14.58
CA GLU A 39 -5.17 -14.72 -13.86
C GLU A 39 -6.68 -14.81 -14.10
N ALA A 40 -7.12 -15.96 -14.61
CA ALA A 40 -8.54 -16.30 -14.67
C ALA A 40 -9.16 -16.37 -13.27
N GLY A 41 -10.33 -15.76 -13.07
CA GLY A 41 -11.08 -15.87 -11.83
C GLY A 41 -10.39 -15.26 -10.61
N SER A 42 -9.53 -14.26 -10.83
CA SER A 42 -8.87 -13.49 -9.78
C SER A 42 -9.89 -12.85 -8.81
N PRO A 43 -9.53 -12.56 -7.55
CA PRO A 43 -10.42 -11.92 -6.58
C PRO A 43 -11.23 -10.72 -7.11
N ALA A 44 -10.60 -9.83 -7.87
CA ALA A 44 -11.22 -8.63 -8.44
C ALA A 44 -12.07 -8.96 -9.68
N ALA A 45 -11.57 -9.80 -10.59
CA ALA A 45 -12.31 -10.19 -11.80
C ALA A 45 -13.67 -10.80 -11.48
N ARG A 46 -13.79 -11.50 -10.34
CA ARG A 46 -15.03 -12.13 -9.87
C ARG A 46 -16.13 -11.15 -9.42
N VAL A 47 -15.83 -9.87 -9.27
CA VAL A 47 -16.78 -8.81 -8.89
C VAL A 47 -16.79 -7.65 -9.89
N ALA A 48 -16.10 -7.80 -11.02
CA ALA A 48 -16.04 -6.82 -12.07
C ALA A 48 -17.16 -7.06 -13.10
N MET A 49 -17.57 -6.01 -13.80
CA MET A 49 -18.48 -6.11 -14.94
C MET A 49 -17.80 -6.85 -16.11
N LYS A 50 -16.51 -6.56 -16.34
CA LYS A 50 -15.71 -7.19 -17.38
C LYS A 50 -14.31 -7.52 -16.88
N HIS A 51 -13.83 -8.71 -17.22
CA HIS A 51 -12.43 -9.12 -17.03
C HIS A 51 -11.72 -9.14 -18.39
N TRP A 52 -10.64 -8.37 -18.48
CA TRP A 52 -9.68 -8.39 -19.58
C TRP A 52 -8.54 -9.32 -19.18
N GLN A 53 -8.58 -10.55 -19.69
CA GLN A 53 -7.59 -11.57 -19.35
C GLN A 53 -6.43 -11.55 -20.35
N ALA A 54 -5.38 -10.81 -20.01
CA ALA A 54 -4.16 -10.71 -20.80
C ALA A 54 -2.94 -10.44 -19.90
N ASP A 55 -1.75 -10.64 -20.46
CA ASP A 55 -0.49 -10.30 -19.79
C ASP A 55 -0.26 -8.77 -19.80
N TYR A 56 0.47 -8.25 -18.81
CA TYR A 56 0.78 -6.81 -18.75
C TYR A 56 1.75 -6.35 -19.85
N GLY A 57 2.34 -7.24 -20.63
CA GLY A 57 3.10 -6.93 -21.85
C GLY A 57 2.28 -6.97 -23.14
N ASP A 58 0.96 -7.21 -23.07
CA ASP A 58 0.08 -7.20 -24.24
C ASP A 58 -0.45 -5.79 -24.51
N ASP A 59 0.31 -5.01 -25.29
CA ASP A 59 0.01 -3.61 -25.60
C ASP A 59 -1.34 -3.45 -26.34
N GLU A 60 -1.73 -4.41 -27.18
CA GLU A 60 -3.01 -4.37 -27.91
C GLU A 60 -4.17 -4.55 -26.93
N ALA A 61 -4.09 -5.53 -26.03
CA ALA A 61 -5.09 -5.76 -25.01
C ALA A 61 -5.18 -4.60 -24.02
N LEU A 62 -4.04 -4.01 -23.62
CA LEU A 62 -3.99 -2.84 -22.74
C LEU A 62 -4.62 -1.62 -23.38
N THR A 63 -4.36 -1.38 -24.67
CA THR A 63 -4.96 -0.28 -25.43
C THR A 63 -6.47 -0.45 -25.50
N ALA A 64 -6.96 -1.63 -25.90
CA ALA A 64 -8.38 -1.92 -25.98
C ALA A 64 -9.09 -1.85 -24.61
N PHE A 65 -8.41 -2.27 -23.54
CA PHE A 65 -8.89 -2.10 -22.17
C PHE A 65 -9.01 -0.62 -21.80
N ALA A 66 -7.98 0.18 -22.09
CA ALA A 66 -7.96 1.59 -21.75
C ALA A 66 -9.06 2.37 -22.48
N GLU A 67 -9.21 2.16 -23.78
CA GLU A 67 -10.26 2.78 -24.60
C GLU A 67 -11.70 2.44 -24.14
N ALA A 68 -11.86 1.36 -23.39
CA ALA A 68 -13.13 0.94 -22.80
C ALA A 68 -13.37 1.49 -21.39
N CYS A 69 -12.50 2.37 -20.87
CA CYS A 69 -12.58 2.95 -19.54
C CYS A 69 -12.60 4.49 -19.59
N ASP A 70 -13.23 5.12 -18.60
CA ASP A 70 -13.21 6.59 -18.44
C ASP A 70 -12.04 7.07 -17.56
N VAL A 71 -11.60 6.22 -16.64
CA VAL A 71 -10.41 6.40 -15.79
C VAL A 71 -9.85 5.05 -15.41
N ILE A 72 -8.53 4.97 -15.23
CA ILE A 72 -7.86 3.73 -14.85
C ILE A 72 -7.11 3.96 -13.54
N THR A 73 -7.10 2.94 -12.69
CA THR A 73 -6.28 2.88 -11.48
C THR A 73 -5.46 1.58 -11.40
N LEU A 74 -4.52 1.56 -10.47
CA LEU A 74 -3.62 0.45 -10.20
C LEU A 74 -3.95 -0.19 -8.85
N GLU A 75 -3.96 -1.51 -8.80
CA GLU A 75 -4.07 -2.24 -7.56
C GLU A 75 -2.73 -2.34 -6.82
N PHE A 76 -1.64 -2.57 -7.55
CA PHE A 76 -0.32 -2.88 -7.01
C PHE A 76 0.79 -2.13 -7.77
N GLU A 77 1.92 -1.97 -7.11
CA GLU A 77 3.04 -1.09 -7.51
C GLU A 77 3.99 -1.73 -8.52
N ASN A 78 3.95 -3.05 -8.71
CA ASN A 78 4.85 -3.78 -9.61
C ASN A 78 4.26 -3.96 -11.02
N ILE A 79 3.39 -3.04 -11.45
CA ILE A 79 2.93 -2.98 -12.84
C ILE A 79 4.11 -2.54 -13.72
N PRO A 80 4.39 -3.24 -14.84
CA PRO A 80 5.45 -2.85 -15.75
C PRO A 80 5.28 -1.40 -16.23
N VAL A 81 6.37 -0.66 -16.29
CA VAL A 81 6.37 0.73 -16.78
C VAL A 81 5.83 0.81 -18.21
N SER A 82 6.14 -0.18 -19.07
CA SER A 82 5.61 -0.27 -20.44
C SER A 82 4.07 -0.32 -20.48
N ALA A 83 3.44 -1.03 -19.54
CA ALA A 83 1.97 -1.10 -19.48
C ALA A 83 1.35 0.26 -19.16
N VAL A 84 1.99 1.01 -18.26
CA VAL A 84 1.60 2.37 -17.88
C VAL A 84 1.78 3.33 -19.04
N GLU A 85 2.87 3.19 -19.81
CA GLU A 85 3.14 3.98 -21.01
C GLU A 85 2.13 3.70 -22.13
N ALA A 86 1.80 2.43 -22.37
CA ALA A 86 0.80 2.03 -23.36
C ALA A 86 -0.57 2.63 -23.05
N ILE A 87 -1.01 2.56 -21.78
CA ILE A 87 -2.25 3.20 -21.33
C ILE A 87 -2.17 4.71 -21.48
N ALA A 88 -1.08 5.34 -21.05
CA ALA A 88 -0.92 6.78 -21.14
C ALA A 88 -1.00 7.29 -22.59
N ALA A 89 -0.52 6.50 -23.56
CA ALA A 89 -0.59 6.82 -24.99
C ALA A 89 -2.04 6.91 -25.53
N THR A 90 -3.01 6.25 -24.89
CA THR A 90 -4.43 6.35 -25.26
C THR A 90 -5.09 7.69 -24.85
N GLY A 91 -4.44 8.45 -23.96
CA GLY A 91 -4.97 9.68 -23.39
C GLY A 91 -5.99 9.48 -22.26
N ILE A 92 -6.33 8.23 -21.92
CA ILE A 92 -7.19 7.92 -20.77
C ILE A 92 -6.44 8.18 -19.46
N PRO A 93 -7.04 8.92 -18.50
CA PRO A 93 -6.36 9.22 -17.24
C PRO A 93 -6.03 7.96 -16.43
N LEU A 94 -4.77 7.85 -16.01
CA LEU A 94 -4.28 6.79 -15.13
C LEU A 94 -3.83 7.38 -13.78
N HIS A 95 -4.36 6.83 -12.69
CA HIS A 95 -4.08 7.27 -11.33
C HIS A 95 -3.65 6.11 -10.41
N PRO A 96 -2.60 6.28 -9.59
CA PRO A 96 -1.73 7.44 -9.52
C PRO A 96 -0.90 7.63 -10.79
N GLY A 97 -0.37 8.84 -10.99
CA GLY A 97 0.48 9.12 -12.15
C GLY A 97 1.82 8.39 -12.11
N ALA A 98 2.50 8.31 -13.26
CA ALA A 98 3.75 7.57 -13.44
C ALA A 98 4.85 7.93 -12.42
N LYS A 99 4.92 9.19 -11.98
CA LYS A 99 5.89 9.64 -10.96
C LYS A 99 5.75 8.88 -9.64
N SER A 100 4.54 8.67 -9.13
CA SER A 100 4.32 7.94 -7.87
C SER A 100 4.78 6.50 -8.00
N LEU A 101 4.46 5.86 -9.12
CA LEU A 101 4.82 4.46 -9.38
C LEU A 101 6.33 4.29 -9.55
N ALA A 102 6.96 5.12 -10.39
CA ALA A 102 8.39 5.03 -10.67
C ALA A 102 9.24 5.19 -9.40
N ILE A 103 8.87 6.15 -8.52
CA ILE A 103 9.58 6.38 -7.27
C ILE A 103 9.36 5.24 -6.27
N SER A 104 8.14 4.71 -6.16
CA SER A 104 7.85 3.63 -5.19
C SER A 104 8.45 2.28 -5.57
N GLN A 105 8.74 2.05 -6.86
CA GLN A 105 9.25 0.77 -7.34
C GLN A 105 10.72 0.52 -6.96
N ASP A 106 11.46 1.56 -6.57
CA ASP A 106 12.89 1.46 -6.23
C ASP A 106 13.18 2.06 -4.86
N ARG A 107 13.60 1.23 -3.91
CA ARG A 107 13.86 1.65 -2.52
C ARG A 107 14.93 2.76 -2.42
N ALA A 108 15.87 2.84 -3.35
CA ALA A 108 16.87 3.91 -3.34
C ALA A 108 16.26 5.24 -3.79
N ASP A 109 15.47 5.22 -4.86
CA ASP A 109 14.78 6.40 -5.40
C ASP A 109 13.71 6.90 -4.41
N GLU A 110 12.97 5.98 -3.79
CA GLU A 110 12.01 6.27 -2.72
C GLU A 110 12.69 7.03 -1.57
N LYS A 111 13.77 6.49 -1.01
CA LYS A 111 14.45 7.12 0.13
C LYS A 111 15.09 8.44 -0.25
N ALA A 112 15.68 8.53 -1.45
CA ALA A 112 16.24 9.78 -1.96
C ALA A 112 15.14 10.84 -2.10
N PHE A 113 13.97 10.47 -2.62
CA PHE A 113 12.82 11.36 -2.77
C PHE A 113 12.29 11.84 -1.42
N LEU A 114 12.05 10.93 -0.48
CA LEU A 114 11.59 11.26 0.88
C LEU A 114 12.55 12.24 1.57
N ARG A 115 13.85 11.96 1.54
CA ARG A 115 14.88 12.86 2.10
C ARG A 115 14.90 14.21 1.39
N GLY A 116 14.77 14.22 0.07
CA GLY A 116 14.73 15.44 -0.74
C GLY A 116 13.57 16.38 -0.40
N ILE A 117 12.46 15.85 0.13
CA ILE A 117 11.31 16.64 0.61
C ILE A 117 11.29 16.84 2.13
N GLY A 118 12.38 16.51 2.82
CA GLY A 118 12.53 16.72 4.27
C GLY A 118 11.88 15.64 5.15
N ILE A 119 11.50 14.50 4.59
CA ILE A 119 11.03 13.34 5.35
C ILE A 119 12.23 12.45 5.68
N ALA A 120 12.51 12.28 6.97
CA ALA A 120 13.62 11.46 7.43
C ALA A 120 13.38 9.97 7.15
N THR A 121 14.42 9.26 6.72
CA THR A 121 14.41 7.79 6.56
C THR A 121 15.57 7.20 7.35
N ALA A 122 15.55 5.87 7.55
CA ALA A 122 16.72 5.15 8.05
C ALA A 122 17.96 5.48 7.19
N ASP A 123 19.12 5.57 7.83
CA ASP A 123 20.38 5.69 7.11
C ASP A 123 20.60 4.45 6.25
N TYR A 124 21.01 4.67 5.00
CA TYR A 124 21.16 3.60 4.04
C TYR A 124 22.37 3.80 3.13
N ARG A 125 22.76 2.72 2.46
CA ARG A 125 23.75 2.70 1.37
C ARG A 125 23.22 1.85 0.22
N GLU A 126 23.46 2.30 -1.00
CA GLU A 126 23.22 1.47 -2.19
C GLU A 126 24.32 0.40 -2.30
N ILE A 127 23.91 -0.82 -2.62
CA ILE A 127 24.76 -2.01 -2.76
C ILE A 127 24.57 -2.54 -4.18
N ASN A 128 25.63 -2.47 -4.98
CA ASN A 128 25.64 -2.95 -6.36
C ASN A 128 26.49 -4.22 -6.51
N ALA A 129 27.36 -4.51 -5.54
CA ALA A 129 28.13 -5.74 -5.43
C ALA A 129 28.34 -6.15 -3.96
N GLU A 130 28.66 -7.42 -3.73
CA GLU A 130 28.95 -7.96 -2.38
C GLU A 130 30.03 -7.15 -1.64
N ALA A 131 31.05 -6.69 -2.39
CA ALA A 131 32.16 -5.92 -1.85
C ALA A 131 31.72 -4.57 -1.22
N ASP A 132 30.56 -4.04 -1.59
CA ASP A 132 30.02 -2.79 -1.04
C ASP A 132 29.47 -3.00 0.39
N ILE A 133 29.06 -4.23 0.74
CA ILE A 133 28.30 -4.53 1.95
C ILE A 133 29.15 -4.32 3.21
N GLY A 134 30.39 -4.79 3.22
CA GLY A 134 31.28 -4.67 4.39
C GLY A 134 31.52 -3.23 4.82
N PRO A 135 32.01 -2.35 3.92
CA PRO A 135 32.18 -0.93 4.20
C PRO A 135 30.88 -0.22 4.58
N ALA A 136 29.77 -0.53 3.89
CA ALA A 136 28.47 0.04 4.17
C ALA A 136 27.96 -0.35 5.57
N LEU A 137 28.05 -1.62 5.93
CA LEU A 137 27.63 -2.13 7.24
C LEU A 137 28.43 -1.48 8.37
N ALA A 138 29.75 -1.33 8.20
CA ALA A 138 30.58 -0.63 9.17
C ALA A 138 30.16 0.84 9.35
N ALA A 139 29.88 1.54 8.24
CA ALA A 139 29.41 2.93 8.28
C ALA A 139 28.02 3.09 8.93
N LEU A 140 27.21 2.04 8.94
CA LEU A 140 25.86 2.00 9.53
C LEU A 140 25.83 1.44 10.96
N GLY A 141 26.99 1.25 11.60
CA GLY A 141 27.08 0.81 13.00
C GLY A 141 27.12 -0.71 13.19
N GLY A 142 27.43 -1.48 12.14
CA GLY A 142 27.74 -2.91 12.22
C GLY A 142 26.53 -3.85 12.20
N LYS A 143 25.30 -3.32 12.20
CA LYS A 143 24.07 -4.09 12.06
C LYS A 143 23.09 -3.39 11.12
N GLY A 144 22.50 -4.15 10.20
CA GLY A 144 21.55 -3.60 9.23
C GLY A 144 20.68 -4.65 8.58
N VAL A 145 19.78 -4.18 7.72
CA VAL A 145 18.93 -5.02 6.88
C VAL A 145 19.24 -4.73 5.42
N LEU A 146 19.68 -5.75 4.70
CA LEU A 146 19.88 -5.72 3.26
C LEU A 146 18.54 -6.00 2.59
N LYS A 147 18.09 -5.15 1.66
CA LYS A 147 16.82 -5.29 0.94
C LYS A 147 17.06 -5.12 -0.55
N THR A 148 16.48 -5.97 -1.40
CA THR A 148 16.48 -5.74 -2.85
C THR A 148 15.84 -4.39 -3.17
N ARG A 149 16.39 -3.68 -4.15
CA ARG A 149 15.87 -2.36 -4.56
C ARG A 149 14.44 -2.43 -5.08
N ARG A 150 14.12 -3.52 -5.77
CA ARG A 150 12.83 -3.75 -6.44
C ARG A 150 12.22 -5.08 -5.98
N ASP A 151 10.92 -5.22 -6.21
CA ASP A 151 10.14 -6.45 -6.05
C ASP A 151 10.14 -7.09 -4.65
N GLY A 152 10.65 -6.40 -3.63
CA GLY A 152 10.58 -6.84 -2.24
C GLY A 152 9.24 -6.49 -1.60
N TYR A 153 8.55 -7.47 -1.01
CA TYR A 153 7.26 -7.30 -0.34
C TYR A 153 7.09 -8.32 0.81
N ASP A 154 6.32 -7.98 1.85
CA ASP A 154 5.97 -8.89 2.95
C ASP A 154 7.20 -9.64 3.54
N GLY A 155 8.33 -8.92 3.69
CA GLY A 155 9.58 -9.47 4.20
C GLY A 155 10.38 -10.36 3.23
N LYS A 156 9.98 -10.48 1.97
CA LYS A 156 10.76 -11.14 0.91
C LYS A 156 11.79 -10.19 0.31
N GLY A 157 12.90 -10.77 -0.15
CA GLY A 157 14.00 -9.99 -0.75
C GLY A 157 14.78 -9.20 0.30
N GLN A 158 14.85 -9.68 1.54
CA GLN A 158 15.62 -9.02 2.60
C GLN A 158 16.35 -10.01 3.51
N ALA A 159 17.48 -9.57 4.06
CA ALA A 159 18.30 -10.30 5.01
C ALA A 159 18.83 -9.39 6.11
N TRP A 160 18.78 -9.88 7.35
CA TRP A 160 19.43 -9.23 8.48
C TRP A 160 20.91 -9.56 8.50
N LEU A 161 21.74 -8.53 8.64
CA LEU A 161 23.17 -8.63 8.84
C LEU A 161 23.50 -8.16 10.26
N ASN A 162 23.93 -9.08 11.11
CA ASN A 162 24.34 -8.80 12.50
C ASN A 162 25.86 -8.66 12.64
N GLY A 163 26.58 -8.62 11.51
CA GLY A 163 28.01 -8.39 11.44
C GLY A 163 28.61 -8.90 10.13
N PRO A 164 29.95 -8.82 9.98
CA PRO A 164 30.64 -9.22 8.75
C PRO A 164 30.45 -10.70 8.37
N ALA A 165 30.21 -11.57 9.35
CA ALA A 165 30.01 -13.01 9.12
C ALA A 165 28.74 -13.34 8.33
N ASP A 166 27.74 -12.44 8.35
CA ASP A 166 26.45 -12.66 7.68
C ASP A 166 26.46 -12.20 6.21
N ILE A 167 27.52 -11.51 5.75
CA ILE A 167 27.54 -10.80 4.45
C ILE A 167 27.27 -11.74 3.28
N ALA A 168 28.06 -12.80 3.13
CA ALA A 168 27.95 -13.71 1.98
C ALA A 168 26.56 -14.38 1.93
N ALA A 169 26.11 -14.93 3.05
CA ALA A 169 24.80 -15.57 3.16
C ALA A 169 23.65 -14.58 2.91
N GLY A 170 23.77 -13.35 3.41
CA GLY A 170 22.79 -12.29 3.19
C GLY A 170 22.72 -11.88 1.72
N TRP A 171 23.87 -11.71 1.06
CA TRP A 171 23.95 -11.39 -0.37
C TRP A 171 23.32 -12.47 -1.25
N ASP A 172 23.63 -13.73 -0.97
CA ASP A 172 23.03 -14.87 -1.67
C ASP A 172 21.51 -14.94 -1.46
N SER A 173 21.03 -14.67 -0.25
CA SER A 173 19.60 -14.75 0.08
C SER A 173 18.74 -13.70 -0.63
N VAL A 174 19.32 -12.54 -0.98
CA VAL A 174 18.66 -11.50 -1.78
C VAL A 174 18.88 -11.71 -3.28
N GLY A 175 19.41 -12.87 -3.68
CA GLY A 175 19.61 -13.25 -5.08
C GLY A 175 20.73 -12.47 -5.76
N GLN A 176 21.67 -11.92 -4.99
CA GLN A 176 22.77 -11.10 -5.50
C GLN A 176 22.30 -9.91 -6.36
N ALA A 177 21.11 -9.40 -6.07
CA ALA A 177 20.48 -8.32 -6.81
C ALA A 177 20.85 -6.94 -6.25
N PRO A 178 20.82 -5.87 -7.07
CA PRO A 178 20.96 -4.51 -6.59
C PRO A 178 20.07 -4.24 -5.36
N SER A 179 20.68 -3.73 -4.30
CA SER A 179 20.08 -3.68 -2.97
C SER A 179 20.33 -2.35 -2.28
N VAL A 180 19.58 -2.09 -1.21
CA VAL A 180 19.87 -1.06 -0.22
C VAL A 180 20.19 -1.75 1.10
N LEU A 181 21.26 -1.33 1.76
CA LEU A 181 21.54 -1.71 3.14
C LEU A 181 21.07 -0.58 4.05
N GLU A 182 20.10 -0.86 4.90
CA GLU A 182 19.56 0.10 5.87
C GLU A 182 20.09 -0.18 7.28
N ALA A 183 20.35 0.88 8.04
CA ALA A 183 20.72 0.77 9.45
C ALA A 183 19.60 0.12 10.26
N ALA A 184 19.98 -0.69 11.24
CA ALA A 184 19.03 -1.22 12.21
C ALA A 184 18.43 -0.08 13.06
N ILE A 185 17.11 0.07 13.03
CA ILE A 185 16.40 1.10 13.81
C ILE A 185 15.84 0.47 15.08
N ALA A 186 16.20 1.06 16.24
CA ALA A 186 15.61 0.73 17.54
C ALA A 186 14.39 1.62 17.80
N PHE A 187 13.26 1.27 17.19
CA PHE A 187 12.00 2.01 17.31
C PHE A 187 11.12 1.44 18.44
N ASP A 188 10.24 2.28 18.98
CA ASP A 188 9.28 1.90 20.02
C ASP A 188 8.02 1.26 19.43
N CYS A 189 7.58 1.77 18.28
CA CYS A 189 6.44 1.20 17.56
C CYS A 189 6.42 1.60 16.09
N GLU A 190 5.57 0.92 15.34
CA GLU A 190 5.28 1.23 13.95
C GLU A 190 3.89 1.83 13.82
N ILE A 191 3.76 2.88 13.03
CA ILE A 191 2.48 3.46 12.62
C ILE A 191 2.46 3.63 11.10
N SER A 192 1.29 3.87 10.54
CA SER A 192 1.19 4.33 9.14
C SER A 192 0.14 5.41 9.01
N VAL A 193 0.30 6.28 8.03
CA VAL A 193 -0.71 7.26 7.68
C VAL A 193 -1.25 6.92 6.31
N ILE A 194 -2.56 6.69 6.25
CA ILE A 194 -3.28 6.64 4.99
C ILE A 194 -3.72 8.08 4.66
N VAL A 195 -3.47 8.51 3.43
CA VAL A 195 -3.83 9.83 2.94
C VAL A 195 -4.42 9.71 1.54
N ALA A 196 -5.56 10.37 1.33
CA ALA A 196 -6.17 10.55 0.03
C ALA A 196 -5.85 11.94 -0.50
N ARG A 197 -5.61 12.03 -1.80
CA ARG A 197 -5.51 13.29 -2.54
C ARG A 197 -6.39 13.20 -3.79
N SER A 198 -7.32 14.14 -3.93
CA SER A 198 -8.19 14.23 -5.11
C SER A 198 -7.44 14.80 -6.32
N SER A 199 -8.03 14.65 -7.50
CA SER A 199 -7.54 15.31 -8.72
C SER A 199 -7.64 16.84 -8.69
N THR A 200 -8.34 17.43 -7.72
CA THR A 200 -8.40 18.89 -7.49
C THR A 200 -7.39 19.37 -6.44
N GLY A 201 -6.64 18.46 -5.81
CA GLY A 201 -5.65 18.77 -4.77
C GLY A 201 -6.20 18.81 -3.35
N GLU A 202 -7.50 18.60 -3.13
CA GLU A 202 -8.04 18.36 -1.79
C GLU A 202 -7.39 17.11 -1.19
N THR A 203 -6.95 17.18 0.08
CA THR A 203 -6.36 16.06 0.81
C THR A 203 -7.15 15.73 2.06
N ALA A 204 -7.28 14.44 2.37
CA ALA A 204 -7.84 13.96 3.64
C ALA A 204 -7.01 12.77 4.15
N SER A 205 -6.77 12.70 5.46
CA SER A 205 -6.01 11.60 6.07
C SER A 205 -6.74 11.03 7.27
N TRP A 206 -6.59 9.73 7.49
CA TRP A 206 -7.14 9.03 8.65
C TRP A 206 -6.19 9.15 9.85
N ALA A 207 -6.71 8.86 11.05
CA ALA A 207 -5.87 8.69 12.23
C ALA A 207 -4.90 7.51 11.99
N PRO A 208 -3.60 7.65 12.35
CA PRO A 208 -2.66 6.56 12.14
C PRO A 208 -3.00 5.38 13.05
N PRO A 209 -3.10 4.14 12.54
CA PRO A 209 -3.08 2.96 13.38
C PRO A 209 -1.65 2.64 13.84
N ARG A 210 -1.54 1.98 15.00
CA ARG A 210 -0.33 1.22 15.37
C ARG A 210 -0.36 -0.11 14.62
N ASN A 211 0.77 -0.46 14.02
CA ASN A 211 0.91 -1.68 13.23
C ASN A 211 1.82 -2.68 13.96
N ILE A 212 1.45 -3.95 13.91
CA ILE A 212 2.26 -5.05 14.40
C ILE A 212 2.50 -6.01 13.24
N HIS A 213 3.77 -6.23 12.92
CA HIS A 213 4.21 -7.19 11.93
C HIS A 213 4.67 -8.49 12.59
N LYS A 214 4.39 -9.61 11.94
CA LYS A 214 4.92 -10.93 12.30
C LYS A 214 5.54 -11.54 11.04
N ASP A 215 6.80 -11.94 11.15
CA ASP A 215 7.56 -12.54 10.03
C ASP A 215 7.56 -11.66 8.76
N GLY A 216 7.60 -10.34 8.93
CA GLY A 216 7.56 -9.36 7.83
C GLY A 216 6.17 -9.09 7.22
N ILE A 217 5.11 -9.69 7.76
CA ILE A 217 3.73 -9.54 7.29
C ILE A 217 2.91 -8.77 8.34
N LEU A 218 2.12 -7.78 7.90
CA LEU A 218 1.20 -7.07 8.79
C LEU A 218 0.21 -8.05 9.43
N ALA A 219 0.27 -8.19 10.75
CA ALA A 219 -0.62 -9.04 11.51
C ALA A 219 -1.83 -8.26 12.03
N ARG A 220 -1.60 -7.05 12.54
CA ARG A 220 -2.63 -6.24 13.21
C ARG A 220 -2.42 -4.74 12.98
N SER A 221 -3.53 -4.01 12.85
CA SER A 221 -3.58 -2.54 12.90
C SER A 221 -4.60 -2.09 13.95
N THR A 222 -4.16 -1.34 14.96
CA THR A 222 -5.00 -0.88 16.08
C THR A 222 -5.11 0.64 16.07
N VAL A 223 -6.33 1.16 16.20
CA VAL A 223 -6.63 2.59 16.29
C VAL A 223 -7.48 2.89 17.53
N PRO A 224 -7.14 3.92 18.34
CA PRO A 224 -6.01 4.85 18.21
C PRO A 224 -4.64 4.17 18.33
N SER A 225 -3.61 4.79 17.76
CA SER A 225 -2.23 4.26 17.79
C SER A 225 -1.61 4.22 19.19
N GLY A 226 -2.13 5.01 20.12
CA GLY A 226 -1.55 5.23 21.44
C GLY A 226 -0.28 6.10 21.43
N VAL A 227 0.14 6.65 20.29
CA VAL A 227 1.22 7.65 20.25
C VAL A 227 0.68 9.03 20.63
N GLY A 228 1.57 9.95 21.02
CA GLY A 228 1.17 11.31 21.40
C GLY A 228 0.55 12.07 20.23
N GLN A 229 -0.42 12.96 20.51
CA GLN A 229 -1.13 13.75 19.50
C GLN A 229 -0.19 14.56 18.59
N ALA A 230 0.91 15.08 19.14
CA ALA A 230 1.93 15.80 18.36
C ALA A 230 2.61 14.90 17.32
N VAL A 231 2.88 13.64 17.66
CA VAL A 231 3.45 12.64 16.75
C VAL A 231 2.44 12.26 15.66
N GLU A 232 1.16 12.10 16.02
CA GLU A 232 0.11 11.84 15.01
C GLU A 232 -0.04 13.01 14.03
N ALA A 233 -0.05 14.24 14.54
CA ALA A 233 -0.14 15.44 13.70
C ALA A 233 1.07 15.59 12.78
N GLU A 234 2.28 15.31 13.29
CA GLU A 234 3.51 15.29 12.51
C GLU A 234 3.47 14.25 11.38
N ALA A 235 3.12 13.00 11.70
CA ALA A 235 3.04 11.92 10.72
C ALA A 235 2.04 12.26 9.61
N ARG A 236 0.87 12.82 9.97
CA ARG A 236 -0.15 13.25 9.00
C ARG A 236 0.35 14.38 8.12
N ARG A 237 1.09 15.34 8.67
CA ARG A 237 1.69 16.44 7.89
C ARG A 237 2.71 15.92 6.89
N GLN A 238 3.59 15.00 7.29
CA GLN A 238 4.58 14.40 6.39
C GLN A 238 3.93 13.60 5.26
N ALA A 239 2.86 12.83 5.56
CA ALA A 239 2.12 12.11 4.54
C ALA A 239 1.42 13.04 3.53
N VAL A 240 0.85 14.17 3.99
CA VAL A 240 0.29 15.21 3.11
C VAL A 240 1.38 15.84 2.23
N ALA A 241 2.52 16.19 2.81
CA ALA A 241 3.66 16.73 2.06
C ALA A 241 4.15 15.76 0.97
N LEU A 242 4.15 14.45 1.26
CA LEU A 242 4.50 13.41 0.29
C LEU A 242 3.52 13.36 -0.89
N VAL A 243 2.20 13.28 -0.64
CA VAL A 243 1.23 13.23 -1.75
C VAL A 243 1.23 14.51 -2.59
N ASP A 244 1.49 15.66 -1.99
CA ASP A 244 1.61 16.92 -2.71
C ASP A 244 2.87 16.98 -3.57
N ALA A 245 4.03 16.60 -3.02
CA ALA A 245 5.29 16.58 -3.76
C ALA A 245 5.27 15.57 -4.93
N LEU A 246 4.54 14.46 -4.77
CA LEU A 246 4.32 13.49 -5.83
C LEU A 246 3.29 13.96 -6.87
N GLY A 247 2.45 14.96 -6.57
CA GLY A 247 1.27 15.26 -7.36
C GLY A 247 0.30 14.07 -7.42
N HIS A 248 0.26 13.27 -6.35
CA HIS A 248 -0.48 12.02 -6.29
C HIS A 248 -1.99 12.26 -6.40
N VAL A 249 -2.70 11.34 -7.05
CA VAL A 249 -4.17 11.30 -7.11
C VAL A 249 -4.59 9.88 -6.74
N GLY A 250 -5.49 9.76 -5.78
CA GLY A 250 -5.87 8.47 -5.21
C GLY A 250 -5.58 8.43 -3.71
N VAL A 251 -5.14 7.26 -3.24
CA VAL A 251 -4.79 6.98 -1.84
C VAL A 251 -3.36 6.48 -1.80
N LEU A 252 -2.60 6.93 -0.80
CA LEU A 252 -1.25 6.52 -0.52
C LEU A 252 -1.12 6.19 0.98
N ALA A 253 -0.25 5.24 1.31
CA ALA A 253 0.18 4.97 2.67
C ALA A 253 1.65 5.36 2.84
N LEU A 254 1.97 6.02 3.96
CA LEU A 254 3.33 6.26 4.41
C LEU A 254 3.53 5.56 5.76
N GLU A 255 4.51 4.65 5.82
CA GLU A 255 4.83 3.90 7.02
C GLU A 255 5.96 4.56 7.81
N PHE A 256 5.85 4.51 9.14
CA PHE A 256 6.81 5.13 10.04
C PHE A 256 7.24 4.18 11.14
N PHE A 257 8.52 4.23 11.45
CA PHE A 257 9.06 3.89 12.75
C PHE A 257 8.95 5.11 13.68
N VAL A 258 8.37 4.93 14.85
CA VAL A 258 8.30 5.94 15.92
C VAL A 258 9.40 5.64 16.93
N MET A 259 10.30 6.61 17.13
CA MET A 259 11.38 6.52 18.10
C MET A 259 10.90 6.83 19.52
N ALA A 260 11.67 6.43 20.54
CA ALA A 260 11.35 6.70 21.95
C ALA A 260 11.17 8.19 22.30
N ASP A 261 11.82 9.08 21.55
CA ASP A 261 11.70 10.54 21.70
C ASP A 261 10.57 11.15 20.85
N GLY A 262 9.77 10.33 20.17
CA GLY A 262 8.68 10.76 19.30
C GLY A 262 9.10 11.19 17.89
N ARG A 263 10.39 11.12 17.54
CA ARG A 263 10.82 11.32 16.14
C ARG A 263 10.24 10.24 15.24
N LEU A 264 9.95 10.63 14.00
CA LEU A 264 9.44 9.76 12.96
C LEU A 264 10.53 9.48 11.93
N ILE A 265 10.67 8.21 11.57
CA ILE A 265 11.53 7.74 10.50
C ILE A 265 10.64 7.00 9.51
N ALA A 266 10.51 7.53 8.30
CA ALA A 266 9.77 6.86 7.23
C ALA A 266 10.48 5.55 6.84
N ASN A 267 9.71 4.47 6.77
CA ASN A 267 10.17 3.17 6.34
C ASN A 267 10.08 3.06 4.81
N GLU A 268 8.85 3.13 4.30
CA GLU A 268 8.48 3.07 2.88
C GLU A 268 7.11 3.73 2.65
N PHE A 269 6.73 3.96 1.40
CA PHE A 269 5.38 4.36 1.03
C PHE A 269 4.78 3.45 -0.05
N ALA A 270 3.47 3.27 0.00
CA ALA A 270 2.71 2.53 -1.02
C ALA A 270 1.75 3.49 -1.73
N PRO A 271 1.91 3.76 -3.05
CA PRO A 271 1.07 4.71 -3.78
C PRO A 271 -0.29 4.11 -4.17
N ARG A 272 -0.94 3.44 -3.22
CA ARG A 272 -2.21 2.75 -3.39
C ARG A 272 -2.93 2.65 -2.05
N VAL A 273 -4.17 2.14 -2.09
CA VAL A 273 -4.83 1.61 -0.89
C VAL A 273 -3.95 0.57 -0.22
N HIS A 274 -4.02 0.50 1.11
CA HIS A 274 -3.04 -0.22 1.90
C HIS A 274 -3.69 -1.14 2.93
N ASN A 275 -2.98 -2.22 3.27
CA ASN A 275 -3.45 -3.22 4.22
C ASN A 275 -3.74 -2.61 5.59
N SER A 276 -2.85 -1.75 6.10
CA SER A 276 -3.06 -1.04 7.37
C SER A 276 -4.24 -0.07 7.37
N GLY A 277 -4.85 0.22 6.23
CA GLY A 277 -6.08 1.01 6.12
C GLY A 277 -7.37 0.17 6.11
N HIS A 278 -7.29 -1.17 6.18
CA HIS A 278 -8.47 -2.04 6.04
C HIS A 278 -9.49 -1.90 7.17
N TRP A 279 -9.12 -1.28 8.30
CA TRP A 279 -10.06 -0.94 9.38
C TRP A 279 -11.00 0.22 9.02
N THR A 280 -10.63 1.06 8.06
CA THR A 280 -11.33 2.32 7.76
C THR A 280 -12.76 2.16 7.26
N PRO A 281 -13.13 1.15 6.43
CA PRO A 281 -14.52 1.00 5.98
C PRO A 281 -15.48 0.70 7.14
N GLU A 282 -15.03 -0.01 8.17
CA GLU A 282 -15.89 -0.39 9.29
C GLU A 282 -15.93 0.66 10.40
N ALA A 283 -14.93 1.52 10.52
CA ALA A 283 -14.76 2.38 11.70
C ALA A 283 -14.70 3.88 11.40
N CYS A 284 -14.73 4.30 10.12
CA CYS A 284 -14.73 5.69 9.71
C CYS A 284 -15.98 6.05 8.90
N GLN A 285 -16.23 7.35 8.77
CA GLN A 285 -17.32 7.87 7.93
C GLN A 285 -17.11 7.56 6.43
N THR A 286 -15.86 7.53 5.96
CA THR A 286 -15.52 7.07 4.60
C THR A 286 -14.26 6.22 4.67
N GLY A 287 -14.33 5.01 4.11
CA GLY A 287 -13.23 4.06 4.04
C GLY A 287 -12.27 4.36 2.89
N GLN A 288 -11.03 3.86 2.97
CA GLN A 288 -9.98 4.15 1.99
C GLN A 288 -10.35 3.77 0.54
N PHE A 289 -11.14 2.72 0.34
CA PHE A 289 -11.48 2.24 -1.01
C PHE A 289 -12.47 3.18 -1.69
N GLU A 290 -13.55 3.53 -1.00
CA GLU A 290 -14.49 4.54 -1.49
C GLU A 290 -13.79 5.88 -1.70
N GLN A 291 -12.93 6.27 -0.76
CA GLN A 291 -12.16 7.50 -0.85
C GLN A 291 -11.24 7.52 -2.08
N HIS A 292 -10.59 6.40 -2.39
CA HIS A 292 -9.77 6.26 -3.60
C HIS A 292 -10.62 6.42 -4.86
N ILE A 293 -11.77 5.75 -4.94
CA ILE A 293 -12.68 5.89 -6.08
C ILE A 293 -13.16 7.34 -6.25
N ARG A 294 -13.56 8.00 -5.16
CA ARG A 294 -13.93 9.43 -5.19
C ARG A 294 -12.79 10.31 -5.71
N SER A 295 -11.56 10.06 -5.25
CA SER A 295 -10.37 10.81 -5.68
C SER A 295 -10.14 10.72 -7.19
N ILE A 296 -10.18 9.52 -7.77
CA ILE A 296 -9.90 9.29 -9.21
C ILE A 296 -11.09 9.66 -10.10
N ALA A 297 -12.33 9.61 -9.58
CA ALA A 297 -13.52 10.05 -10.30
C ALA A 297 -13.71 11.58 -10.31
N GLY A 298 -12.84 12.34 -9.63
CA GLY A 298 -12.96 13.79 -9.49
C GLY A 298 -14.15 14.21 -8.61
N TRP A 299 -14.55 13.36 -7.66
CA TRP A 299 -15.59 13.67 -6.68
C TRP A 299 -14.96 14.34 -5.45
N LYS A 300 -15.79 15.05 -4.68
CA LYS A 300 -15.38 15.61 -3.40
C LYS A 300 -14.95 14.48 -2.45
N LEU A 301 -13.90 14.71 -1.67
CA LEU A 301 -13.49 13.74 -0.67
C LEU A 301 -14.57 13.56 0.41
N GLY A 302 -14.73 12.33 0.91
CA GLY A 302 -15.50 12.05 2.13
C GLY A 302 -14.78 12.49 3.40
N ASP A 303 -15.52 12.46 4.50
CA ASP A 303 -14.96 12.68 5.82
C ASP A 303 -14.22 11.43 6.30
N THR A 304 -12.95 11.59 6.70
CA THR A 304 -12.10 10.50 7.22
C THR A 304 -12.24 10.32 8.73
N HIS A 305 -13.22 10.99 9.36
CA HIS A 305 -13.48 10.93 10.79
C HIS A 305 -13.68 9.50 11.29
N ARG A 306 -12.92 9.15 12.34
CA ARG A 306 -13.04 7.88 13.06
C ARG A 306 -14.26 7.92 13.97
N LEU A 307 -15.19 6.99 13.76
CA LEU A 307 -16.41 6.80 14.55
C LEU A 307 -16.23 5.76 15.66
N PHE A 308 -15.40 4.75 15.42
CA PHE A 308 -15.09 3.69 16.38
C PHE A 308 -13.59 3.53 16.56
N ASP A 309 -13.17 3.25 17.79
CA ASP A 309 -11.87 2.63 18.01
C ASP A 309 -11.96 1.19 17.51
N ALA A 310 -10.89 0.69 16.88
CA ALA A 310 -10.94 -0.54 16.12
C ALA A 310 -9.59 -1.27 16.11
N GLU A 311 -9.68 -2.58 15.93
CA GLU A 311 -8.54 -3.44 15.63
C GLU A 311 -8.85 -4.24 14.37
N MET A 312 -7.99 -4.13 13.36
CA MET A 312 -8.01 -5.03 12.21
C MET A 312 -6.95 -6.11 12.39
N THR A 313 -7.34 -7.37 12.21
CA THR A 313 -6.46 -8.53 12.22
C THR A 313 -6.46 -9.22 10.85
N ASN A 314 -5.29 -9.45 10.27
CA ASN A 314 -5.17 -10.18 9.01
C ASN A 314 -5.42 -11.68 9.20
N LEU A 315 -6.12 -12.29 8.24
CA LEU A 315 -6.29 -13.72 8.14
C LEU A 315 -5.30 -14.29 7.11
N ILE A 316 -4.22 -14.91 7.59
CA ILE A 316 -3.14 -15.46 6.78
C ILE A 316 -3.27 -16.98 6.65
N GLY A 317 -3.13 -17.50 5.43
CA GLY A 317 -3.17 -18.93 5.15
C GLY A 317 -4.46 -19.57 5.67
N GLU A 318 -4.33 -20.61 6.48
CA GLU A 318 -5.47 -21.37 7.01
C GLU A 318 -6.38 -20.54 7.93
N ALA A 319 -5.90 -19.45 8.53
CA ALA A 319 -6.76 -18.54 9.29
C ALA A 319 -7.86 -17.91 8.40
N GLY A 320 -7.67 -17.88 7.08
CA GLY A 320 -8.68 -17.47 6.11
C GLY A 320 -9.81 -18.46 5.89
N LEU A 321 -9.71 -19.67 6.43
CA LEU A 321 -10.76 -20.70 6.40
C LEU A 321 -11.68 -20.60 7.63
N ILE A 322 -11.72 -19.42 8.25
CA ILE A 322 -12.57 -19.11 9.40
C ILE A 322 -14.04 -19.44 9.11
N ASP A 323 -14.69 -20.09 10.07
CA ASP A 323 -16.14 -20.25 10.08
C ASP A 323 -16.79 -18.93 10.54
N PRO A 324 -17.64 -18.28 9.71
CA PRO A 324 -18.33 -17.06 10.10
C PRO A 324 -19.18 -17.19 11.37
N ALA A 325 -19.60 -18.41 11.76
CA ALA A 325 -20.33 -18.64 13.01
C ALA A 325 -19.49 -18.34 14.28
N MET A 326 -18.16 -18.24 14.15
CA MET A 326 -17.25 -17.94 15.25
C MET A 326 -17.07 -16.44 15.52
N LEU A 327 -17.60 -15.57 14.66
CA LEU A 327 -17.43 -14.13 14.79
C LEU A 327 -18.22 -13.58 15.98
N ALA A 328 -17.59 -12.69 16.75
CA ALA A 328 -18.29 -11.92 17.75
C ALA A 328 -19.22 -10.87 17.10
N PRO A 329 -20.29 -10.42 17.79
CA PRO A 329 -21.23 -9.44 17.21
C PRO A 329 -20.62 -8.10 16.80
N ASN A 330 -19.45 -7.74 17.34
CA ASN A 330 -18.72 -6.52 17.02
C ASN A 330 -17.58 -6.72 16.00
N GLU A 331 -17.50 -7.90 15.38
CA GLU A 331 -16.52 -8.25 14.36
C GLU A 331 -17.15 -8.22 12.98
N THR A 332 -16.42 -7.65 12.02
CA THR A 332 -16.77 -7.64 10.60
C THR A 332 -15.73 -8.40 9.82
N LEU A 333 -16.15 -9.46 9.14
CA LEU A 333 -15.29 -10.32 8.35
C LEU A 333 -15.26 -9.87 6.88
N THR A 334 -14.07 -9.72 6.33
CA THR A 334 -13.83 -9.52 4.90
C THR A 334 -12.99 -10.67 4.34
N LEU A 335 -13.56 -11.47 3.44
CA LEU A 335 -12.86 -12.53 2.72
C LEU A 335 -12.60 -12.16 1.26
N TYR A 336 -11.37 -12.40 0.79
CA TYR A 336 -10.96 -11.99 -0.54
C TYR A 336 -11.37 -12.97 -1.66
N GLY A 337 -11.98 -14.11 -1.30
CA GLY A 337 -12.44 -15.10 -2.28
C GLY A 337 -11.31 -15.88 -2.97
N LYS A 338 -10.10 -15.88 -2.41
CA LYS A 338 -8.97 -16.72 -2.84
C LYS A 338 -9.32 -18.19 -2.59
N ARG A 339 -9.15 -19.05 -3.60
CA ARG A 339 -9.59 -20.47 -3.54
C ARG A 339 -8.68 -21.38 -2.74
N GLU A 340 -7.43 -20.99 -2.57
CA GLU A 340 -6.40 -21.82 -1.94
C GLU A 340 -5.71 -21.03 -0.84
N ALA A 341 -5.80 -21.55 0.39
CA ALA A 341 -5.03 -21.08 1.52
C ALA A 341 -3.59 -21.60 1.40
N ARG A 342 -2.61 -20.68 1.45
CA ARG A 342 -1.17 -21.02 1.45
C ARG A 342 -0.47 -20.28 2.58
N PRO A 343 0.62 -20.82 3.15
CA PRO A 343 1.44 -20.08 4.12
C PRO A 343 1.83 -18.69 3.60
N GLY A 344 1.71 -17.68 4.45
CA GLY A 344 1.99 -16.27 4.10
C GLY A 344 0.95 -15.57 3.20
N ARG A 345 -0.05 -16.29 2.66
CA ARG A 345 -1.05 -15.69 1.78
C ARG A 345 -2.13 -14.97 2.59
N LYS A 346 -2.32 -13.67 2.35
CA LYS A 346 -3.45 -12.89 2.89
C LYS A 346 -4.77 -13.38 2.29
N MET A 347 -5.65 -13.96 3.09
CA MET A 347 -6.92 -14.57 2.66
C MET A 347 -8.15 -13.71 3.00
N GLY A 348 -8.03 -12.86 4.02
CA GLY A 348 -9.06 -11.93 4.47
C GLY A 348 -8.53 -11.07 5.62
N HIS A 349 -9.44 -10.36 6.27
CA HIS A 349 -9.22 -9.71 7.54
C HIS A 349 -10.51 -9.69 8.37
N VAL A 350 -10.37 -9.51 9.67
CA VAL A 350 -11.46 -9.19 10.59
C VAL A 350 -11.20 -7.81 11.18
N THR A 351 -12.21 -6.93 11.14
CA THR A 351 -12.18 -5.66 11.86
C THR A 351 -13.12 -5.74 13.06
N THR A 352 -12.56 -5.62 14.26
CA THR A 352 -13.28 -5.61 15.53
C THR A 352 -13.48 -4.15 15.96
N ARG A 353 -14.73 -3.72 16.13
CA ARG A 353 -15.06 -2.41 16.72
C ARG A 353 -14.95 -2.53 18.24
N LEU A 354 -14.00 -1.81 18.84
CA LEU A 354 -13.69 -1.86 20.27
C LEU A 354 -14.65 -0.99 21.09
N GLY A 355 -15.19 0.06 20.49
CA GLY A 355 -16.16 0.96 21.08
C GLY A 355 -16.27 2.26 20.29
N PRO A 356 -17.29 3.09 20.54
CA PRO A 356 -17.36 4.42 19.97
C PRO A 356 -16.10 5.21 20.33
N ARG A 357 -15.62 6.03 19.40
CA ARG A 357 -14.50 6.94 19.66
C ARG A 357 -14.81 7.75 20.92
N LYS A 358 -13.85 7.74 21.86
CA LYS A 358 -13.84 8.66 23.00
C LYS A 358 -12.96 9.85 22.59
N ASP A 359 -13.50 11.06 22.69
CA ASP A 359 -12.95 12.28 22.08
C ASP A 359 -11.44 12.46 22.25
#